data_AF-A0A9W9DAA7-F1
#
_entry.id   AF-A0A9W9DAA7-F1
#
_cell.length_a   1.000
_cell.length_b   1.000
_cell.length_c   1.000
_cell.angle_alpha   90.00
_cell.angle_beta   90.00
_cell.angle_gamma   90.00
#
_symmetry.space_group_name_H-M   'P 1'
#
loop_
_entity.id
_entity.type
_entity.pdbx_description
1 polymer ?
#
loop_
_entity_poly.entity_id
_entity_poly.type
_entity_poly.pdbx_seq_one_letter_code
_entity_poly.pdbx_strand_id
1 'polypeptide(L)'
;MLKGYPDAVHCRFKHGLDLSYELRQESWDFAMRAESYTYTVYVRIFVRKNTIDTDPSNPSFLPKACRVSKFMQQEPVEVFLHGTVFQVCAIEQNQSIHSFLNLAPKGFEYVRRLQFAFFDCFLVGFALKADLELAIRCPGLQELQITFHDNKLIYVDGKYIVAPDLQRR
;
A
#
# COMPACT_ATOMS: atom_id res chain seq x y z
N MET A 1 -3.06 20.63 -37.84
CA MET A 1 -2.41 21.75 -37.14
C MET A 1 -3.05 21.89 -35.76
N LEU A 2 -2.33 21.53 -34.70
CA LEU A 2 -2.62 21.98 -33.33
C LEU A 2 -1.31 22.61 -32.83
N LYS A 3 -1.10 23.88 -33.21
CA LYS A 3 -0.02 24.72 -32.69
C LYS A 3 -0.56 25.42 -31.45
N GLY A 4 0.14 25.30 -30.33
CA GLY A 4 0.08 26.30 -29.26
C GLY A 4 -0.47 25.87 -27.90
N TYR A 5 0.12 24.86 -27.26
CA TYR A 5 -0.03 24.67 -25.80
C TYR A 5 1.22 24.13 -25.01
N PRO A 6 2.50 24.29 -25.41
CA PRO A 6 3.59 23.84 -24.52
C PRO A 6 3.84 24.78 -23.31
N ASP A 7 3.68 26.10 -23.48
CA ASP A 7 4.29 27.05 -22.53
C ASP A 7 3.40 27.39 -21.32
N ALA A 8 2.07 27.32 -21.46
CA ALA A 8 1.14 27.67 -20.38
C ALA A 8 1.10 26.60 -19.27
N VAL A 9 1.34 25.34 -19.61
CA VAL A 9 1.40 24.23 -18.65
C VAL A 9 2.66 24.37 -17.81
N HIS A 10 3.81 24.66 -18.44
CA HIS A 10 5.09 24.80 -17.76
C HIS A 10 5.13 25.95 -16.74
N CYS A 11 4.46 27.06 -17.02
CA CYS A 11 4.44 28.25 -16.16
C CYS A 11 3.57 28.05 -14.89
N ARG A 12 2.47 27.28 -14.98
CA ARG A 12 1.61 26.98 -13.81
C ARG A 12 2.26 25.99 -12.84
N PHE A 13 3.06 25.04 -13.34
CA PHE A 13 3.78 24.10 -12.49
C PHE A 13 4.91 24.76 -11.67
N LYS A 14 5.56 25.80 -12.21
CA LYS A 14 6.62 26.53 -11.49
C LYS A 14 6.09 27.20 -10.21
N HIS A 15 4.91 27.81 -10.28
CA HIS A 15 4.27 28.46 -9.13
C HIS A 15 3.78 27.46 -8.07
N GLY A 16 3.51 26.20 -8.46
CA GLY A 16 3.14 25.15 -7.51
C GLY A 16 4.29 24.71 -6.60
N LEU A 17 5.55 24.85 -7.06
CA LEU A 17 6.74 24.58 -6.25
C LEU A 17 7.05 25.70 -5.25
N ASP A 18 6.51 26.91 -5.48
CA ASP A 18 6.67 28.06 -4.59
C ASP A 18 5.75 27.98 -3.35
N LEU A 19 4.78 27.06 -3.34
CA LEU A 19 3.95 26.77 -2.17
C LEU A 19 4.78 26.17 -1.04
N SER A 20 4.38 26.36 0.22
CA SER A 20 5.01 25.65 1.35
C SER A 20 4.83 24.15 1.21
N TYR A 21 5.68 23.36 1.87
CA TYR A 21 5.62 21.90 1.83
C TYR A 21 4.23 21.38 2.23
N GLU A 22 3.66 21.96 3.29
CA GLU A 22 2.36 21.61 3.84
C GLU A 22 1.24 21.86 2.80
N LEU A 23 1.25 23.01 2.13
CA LEU A 23 0.26 23.33 1.10
C LEU A 23 0.38 22.42 -0.13
N ARG A 24 1.59 21.97 -0.46
CA ARG A 24 1.78 20.96 -1.51
C ARG A 24 1.23 19.60 -1.10
N GLN A 25 1.45 19.18 0.15
CA GLN A 25 0.86 17.93 0.66
C GLN A 25 -0.67 17.94 0.65
N GLU A 26 -1.30 19.04 1.10
CA GLU A 26 -2.75 19.22 1.04
C GLU A 26 -3.27 19.18 -0.40
N SER A 27 -2.54 19.78 -1.34
CA SER A 27 -2.89 19.75 -2.78
C SER A 27 -2.84 18.32 -3.34
N TRP A 28 -1.85 17.53 -2.94
CA TRP A 28 -1.74 16.13 -3.33
C TRP A 28 -2.85 15.26 -2.74
N ASP A 29 -3.15 15.43 -1.45
CA ASP A 29 -4.24 14.70 -0.80
C ASP A 29 -5.58 15.02 -1.46
N PHE A 30 -5.84 16.31 -1.74
CA PHE A 30 -7.02 16.74 -2.50
C PHE A 30 -7.09 16.07 -3.89
N ALA A 31 -5.99 16.05 -4.62
CA ALA A 31 -5.93 15.42 -5.94
C ALA A 31 -6.21 13.90 -5.88
N MET A 32 -5.70 13.20 -4.86
CA MET A 32 -5.96 11.76 -4.68
C MET A 32 -7.42 11.47 -4.31
N ARG A 33 -8.02 12.29 -3.44
CA ARG A 33 -9.44 12.15 -3.08
C ARG A 33 -10.35 12.28 -4.31
N ALA A 34 -10.00 13.17 -5.24
CA ALA A 34 -10.76 13.36 -6.48
C ALA A 34 -10.73 12.13 -7.40
N GLU A 35 -9.74 11.25 -7.28
CA GLU A 35 -9.66 9.98 -8.02
C GLU A 35 -10.56 8.87 -7.43
N SER A 36 -11.41 9.17 -6.45
CA SER A 36 -12.18 8.17 -5.67
C SER A 36 -11.27 7.14 -4.98
N TYR A 37 -10.05 7.56 -4.63
CA TYR A 37 -9.12 6.74 -3.90
C TYR A 37 -9.67 6.44 -2.50
N THR A 38 -9.82 5.15 -2.18
CA THR A 38 -10.16 4.72 -0.83
C THR A 38 -8.89 4.65 0.00
N TYR A 39 -8.91 5.22 1.21
CA TYR A 39 -7.78 5.16 2.14
C TYR A 39 -7.36 3.74 2.52
N THR A 40 -8.16 2.71 2.21
CA THR A 40 -7.79 1.32 2.45
C THR A 40 -7.38 0.63 1.16
N VAL A 41 -6.14 0.14 1.11
CA VAL A 41 -5.64 -0.71 0.02
C VAL A 41 -5.79 -2.17 0.42
N TYR A 42 -6.73 -2.85 -0.22
CA TYR A 42 -6.87 -4.29 -0.13
C TYR A 42 -5.87 -4.97 -1.06
N VAL A 43 -4.66 -5.22 -0.57
CA VAL A 43 -3.53 -5.73 -1.37
C VAL A 43 -3.90 -7.00 -2.14
N ARG A 44 -4.76 -7.85 -1.54
CA ARG A 44 -5.31 -9.07 -2.16
C ARG A 44 -5.93 -8.85 -3.54
N ILE A 45 -6.57 -7.70 -3.78
CA ILE A 45 -7.27 -7.40 -5.05
C ILE A 45 -6.25 -7.28 -6.19
N PHE A 46 -5.06 -6.80 -5.87
CA PHE A 46 -3.99 -6.53 -6.81
C PHE A 46 -3.08 -7.76 -6.99
N VAL A 47 -2.93 -8.59 -5.95
CA VAL A 47 -2.11 -9.82 -6.00
C VAL A 47 -2.82 -11.01 -6.67
N ARG A 48 -4.15 -11.18 -6.49
CA ARG A 48 -4.87 -12.38 -6.96
C ARG A 48 -5.06 -12.50 -8.48
N LYS A 49 -4.80 -11.45 -9.26
CA LYS A 49 -5.14 -11.44 -10.69
C LYS A 49 -4.15 -12.18 -11.62
N ASN A 50 -3.08 -12.79 -11.12
CA ASN A 50 -1.94 -13.28 -11.95
C ASN A 50 -1.28 -12.21 -12.85
N THR A 51 -1.84 -11.01 -12.94
CA THR A 51 -1.05 -9.78 -13.00
C THR A 51 -0.42 -9.62 -11.63
N ILE A 52 0.70 -10.32 -11.41
CA ILE A 52 1.75 -9.74 -10.59
C ILE A 52 1.86 -8.31 -11.11
N ASP A 53 1.73 -7.30 -10.25
CA ASP A 53 2.27 -5.98 -10.60
C ASP A 53 3.75 -6.25 -10.91
N THR A 54 4.05 -6.53 -12.18
CA THR A 54 5.35 -7.02 -12.65
C THR A 54 6.42 -5.98 -12.37
N ASP A 55 5.98 -4.75 -12.16
CA ASP A 55 6.79 -3.63 -11.76
C ASP A 55 6.41 -3.17 -10.34
N PRO A 56 7.13 -3.62 -9.30
CA PRO A 56 6.96 -3.11 -7.95
C PRO A 56 7.27 -1.60 -7.82
N SER A 57 7.88 -0.95 -8.83
CA SER A 57 8.05 0.50 -8.87
C SER A 57 6.77 1.25 -9.29
N ASN A 58 5.76 0.54 -9.81
CA ASN A 58 4.51 1.13 -10.26
C ASN A 58 3.31 0.21 -9.99
N PRO A 59 2.97 -0.02 -8.71
CA PRO A 59 1.85 -0.89 -8.38
C PRO A 59 0.53 -0.29 -8.87
N SER A 60 -0.38 -1.17 -9.26
CA SER A 60 -1.72 -0.85 -9.76
C SER A 60 -2.60 -0.15 -8.72
N PHE A 61 -2.34 -0.35 -7.43
CA PHE A 61 -3.00 0.35 -6.33
C PHE A 61 -2.54 1.80 -6.13
N LEU A 62 -1.46 2.23 -6.80
CA LEU A 62 -0.96 3.59 -6.70
C LEU A 62 -1.84 4.56 -7.54
N PRO A 63 -2.33 5.68 -6.98
CA PRO A 63 -3.11 6.68 -7.69
C PRO A 63 -2.38 7.25 -8.90
N LYS A 64 -3.14 7.73 -9.90
CA LYS A 64 -2.54 8.35 -11.10
C LYS A 64 -1.80 9.64 -10.76
N ALA A 65 -2.26 10.37 -9.74
CA ALA A 65 -1.56 11.52 -9.18
C ALA A 65 -0.11 11.21 -8.80
N CYS A 66 0.20 10.00 -8.32
CA CYS A 66 1.56 9.60 -8.00
C CYS A 66 2.40 9.25 -9.25
N ARG A 67 1.81 9.20 -10.45
CA ARG A 67 2.48 8.78 -11.70
C ARG A 67 2.89 9.94 -12.60
N VAL A 68 2.59 11.19 -12.25
CA VAL A 68 2.68 12.34 -13.16
C VAL A 68 4.10 12.71 -13.60
N SER A 69 5.12 12.67 -12.72
CA SER A 69 6.51 12.90 -13.13
C SER A 69 7.50 12.27 -12.15
N LYS A 70 8.63 11.76 -12.66
CA LYS A 70 9.70 11.16 -11.82
C LYS A 70 10.29 12.13 -10.81
N PHE A 71 10.32 13.43 -11.14
CA PHE A 71 10.85 14.48 -10.26
C PHE A 71 9.90 14.78 -9.10
N MET A 72 8.59 14.72 -9.36
CA MET A 72 7.54 15.02 -8.39
C MET A 72 6.96 13.76 -7.75
N GLN A 73 7.55 12.59 -7.98
CA GLN A 73 6.97 11.32 -7.54
C GLN A 73 7.05 11.14 -6.02
N GLN A 74 8.02 11.78 -5.36
CA GLN A 74 8.27 11.57 -3.93
C GLN A 74 7.14 12.11 -3.04
N GLU A 75 6.78 13.39 -3.18
CA GLU A 75 5.73 14.03 -2.36
C GLU A 75 4.36 13.32 -2.45
N PRO A 76 3.79 13.02 -3.63
CA PRO A 76 2.52 12.32 -3.73
C PRO A 76 2.63 10.87 -3.27
N VAL A 77 3.77 10.19 -3.43
CA VAL A 77 3.93 8.84 -2.85
C VAL A 77 3.96 8.93 -1.32
N GLU A 78 4.63 9.92 -0.74
CA GLU A 78 4.60 10.16 0.71
C GLU A 78 3.17 10.43 1.21
N VAL A 79 2.46 11.36 0.59
CA VAL A 79 1.06 11.69 0.97
C VAL A 79 0.16 10.46 0.86
N PHE A 80 0.32 9.68 -0.21
CA PHE A 80 -0.37 8.40 -0.37
C PHE A 80 -0.05 7.45 0.79
N LEU A 81 1.22 7.21 1.10
CA LEU A 81 1.64 6.29 2.17
C LEU A 81 1.12 6.72 3.55
N HIS A 82 1.15 8.03 3.86
CA HIS A 82 0.58 8.59 5.09
C HIS A 82 -0.94 8.38 5.17
N GLY A 83 -1.63 8.65 4.07
CA GLY A 83 -3.08 8.54 3.98
C GLY A 83 -3.60 7.10 3.93
N THR A 84 -2.75 6.11 3.69
CA THR A 84 -3.18 4.75 3.38
C THR A 84 -3.15 3.80 4.57
N VAL A 85 -4.18 2.96 4.66
CA VAL A 85 -4.25 1.74 5.46
C VAL A 85 -3.98 0.57 4.53
N PHE A 86 -2.87 -0.13 4.73
CA PHE A 86 -2.57 -1.34 3.98
C PHE A 86 -3.19 -2.54 4.68
N GLN A 87 -4.20 -3.14 4.04
CA GLN A 87 -4.82 -4.36 4.54
C GLN A 87 -4.19 -5.59 3.87
N VAL A 88 -3.46 -6.35 4.68
CA VAL A 88 -2.77 -7.58 4.32
C VAL A 88 -3.58 -8.77 4.78
N CYS A 89 -3.80 -9.70 3.85
CA CYS A 89 -4.62 -10.89 4.06
C CYS A 89 -3.88 -12.21 3.76
N ALA A 90 -2.66 -12.16 3.22
CA ALA A 90 -1.89 -13.34 2.84
C ALA A 90 -0.39 -13.01 2.81
N ILE A 91 0.46 -14.02 2.87
CA ILE A 91 1.93 -13.86 2.93
C ILE A 91 2.47 -13.17 1.68
N GLU A 92 1.95 -13.53 0.51
CA GLU A 92 2.39 -12.98 -0.78
C GLU A 92 2.14 -11.46 -0.85
N GLN A 93 1.14 -10.97 -0.12
CA GLN A 93 0.82 -9.55 -0.05
C GLN A 93 1.85 -8.77 0.76
N ASN A 94 2.43 -9.37 1.82
CA ASN A 94 3.57 -8.77 2.52
C ASN A 94 4.76 -8.59 1.59
N GLN A 95 5.06 -9.60 0.77
CA GLN A 95 6.16 -9.51 -0.19
C GLN A 95 5.93 -8.38 -1.20
N SER A 96 4.72 -8.26 -1.74
CA SER A 96 4.37 -7.17 -2.66
C SER A 96 4.52 -5.78 -2.02
N ILE A 97 4.03 -5.60 -0.78
CA ILE A 97 4.22 -4.34 -0.05
C ILE A 97 5.70 -4.09 0.21
N HIS A 98 6.46 -5.09 0.66
CA HIS A 98 7.89 -4.94 0.90
C HIS A 98 8.63 -4.48 -0.36
N SER A 99 8.37 -5.12 -1.50
CA SER A 99 8.99 -4.74 -2.77
C SER A 99 8.67 -3.30 -3.17
N PHE A 100 7.41 -2.88 -3.02
CA PHE A 100 7.01 -1.49 -3.28
C PHE A 100 7.69 -0.50 -2.32
N LEU A 101 7.63 -0.75 -1.01
CA LEU A 101 8.20 0.15 0.00
C LEU A 101 9.73 0.22 -0.03
N ASN A 102 10.42 -0.84 -0.49
CA ASN A 102 11.86 -0.82 -0.72
C ASN A 102 12.26 0.09 -1.89
N LEU A 103 11.38 0.28 -2.87
CA LEU A 103 11.63 1.13 -4.04
C LEU A 103 11.22 2.59 -3.81
N ALA A 104 10.25 2.82 -2.93
CA ALA A 104 9.87 4.16 -2.52
C ALA A 104 10.94 4.76 -1.57
N PRO A 105 11.49 5.95 -1.86
CA PRO A 105 12.37 6.66 -0.93
C PRO A 105 11.68 6.83 0.43
N LYS A 106 12.30 6.33 1.49
CA LYS A 106 11.73 6.31 2.85
C LYS A 106 10.35 5.66 2.96
N GLY A 107 9.99 4.75 2.04
CA GLY A 107 8.64 4.18 1.93
C GLY A 107 8.10 3.64 3.26
N PHE A 108 8.92 2.89 4.00
CA PHE A 108 8.53 2.36 5.31
C PHE A 108 8.31 3.44 6.40
N GLU A 109 9.03 4.57 6.35
CA GLU A 109 8.90 5.65 7.33
C GLU A 109 7.55 6.38 7.21
N TYR A 110 6.95 6.34 6.02
CA TYR A 110 5.69 7.00 5.72
C TYR A 110 4.46 6.11 5.94
N VAL A 111 4.61 4.83 6.21
CA VAL A 111 3.47 3.97 6.53
C VAL A 111 2.98 4.29 7.95
N ARG A 112 1.74 4.77 8.07
CA ARG A 112 1.11 5.09 9.37
C ARG A 112 0.18 4.00 9.88
N ARG A 113 -0.42 3.20 8.98
CA ARG A 113 -1.50 2.28 9.34
C ARG A 113 -1.37 0.94 8.61
N LEU A 114 -1.38 -0.15 9.36
CA LEU A 114 -1.36 -1.52 8.85
C LEU A 114 -2.53 -2.31 9.43
N GLN A 115 -3.11 -3.19 8.62
CA GLN A 115 -4.17 -4.10 9.04
C GLN A 115 -3.85 -5.52 8.59
N PHE A 116 -3.61 -6.41 9.55
CA PHE A 116 -3.45 -7.85 9.33
C PHE A 116 -4.77 -8.55 9.54
N ALA A 117 -5.45 -8.88 8.44
CA ALA A 117 -6.79 -9.46 8.50
C ALA A 117 -6.79 -10.94 8.89
N PHE A 118 -5.70 -11.68 8.70
CA PHE A 118 -5.62 -13.14 8.92
C PHE A 118 -4.38 -13.56 9.74
N PHE A 119 -4.04 -12.80 10.78
CA PHE A 119 -2.74 -12.87 11.46
C PHE A 119 -2.38 -14.25 12.05
N ASP A 120 -3.38 -15.01 12.52
CA ASP A 120 -3.23 -16.30 13.19
C ASP A 120 -3.65 -17.52 12.34
N CYS A 121 -4.16 -17.28 11.13
CA CYS A 121 -4.67 -18.32 10.24
C CYS A 121 -3.58 -19.10 9.52
N PHE A 122 -2.32 -18.68 9.65
CA PHE A 122 -1.22 -19.28 8.93
C PHE A 122 -0.53 -20.39 9.75
N LEU A 123 -0.01 -21.40 9.05
CA LEU A 123 0.69 -22.51 9.70
C LEU A 123 1.85 -22.02 10.59
N VAL A 124 1.97 -22.64 11.76
CA VAL A 124 3.01 -22.35 12.77
C VAL A 124 4.38 -22.37 12.10
N GLY A 125 5.11 -21.25 12.21
CA GLY A 125 6.50 -21.14 11.75
C GLY A 125 6.73 -20.38 10.45
N PHE A 126 5.72 -20.22 9.57
CA PHE A 126 5.96 -19.66 8.23
C PHE A 126 5.50 -18.20 8.02
N ALA A 127 4.50 -17.70 8.77
CA ALA A 127 3.84 -16.44 8.37
C ALA A 127 3.67 -15.39 9.47
N LEU A 128 3.50 -15.80 10.73
CA LEU A 128 3.35 -14.86 11.86
C LEU A 128 4.54 -13.87 11.93
N LYS A 129 5.72 -14.34 11.50
CA LYS A 129 6.92 -13.50 11.45
C LYS A 129 6.86 -12.44 10.37
N ALA A 130 6.31 -12.73 9.19
CA ALA A 130 6.32 -11.79 8.06
C ALA A 130 5.44 -10.56 8.32
N ASP A 131 4.24 -10.74 8.88
CA ASP A 131 3.34 -9.64 9.26
C ASP A 131 4.03 -8.73 10.32
N LEU A 132 4.59 -9.34 11.36
CA LEU A 132 5.30 -8.60 12.41
C LEU A 132 6.57 -7.93 11.89
N GLU A 133 7.34 -8.58 11.02
CA GLU A 133 8.52 -8.01 10.38
C GLU A 133 8.17 -6.78 9.53
N LEU A 134 7.06 -6.82 8.78
CA LEU A 134 6.57 -5.65 8.05
C LEU A 134 6.24 -4.51 9.00
N ALA A 135 5.53 -4.78 10.09
CA ALA A 135 5.18 -3.76 11.08
C ALA A 135 6.42 -3.14 11.75
N ILE A 136 7.40 -3.97 12.16
CA ILE A 136 8.65 -3.51 12.78
C ILE A 136 9.46 -2.62 11.83
N ARG A 137 9.43 -2.92 10.53
CA ARG A 137 10.14 -2.13 9.52
C ARG A 137 9.53 -0.77 9.26
N CYS A 138 8.30 -0.49 9.71
CA CYS A 138 7.62 0.79 9.55
C CYS A 138 7.78 1.64 10.82
N PRO A 139 8.87 2.42 10.98
CA PRO A 139 9.07 3.24 12.19
C PRO A 139 8.03 4.35 12.34
N GLY A 140 7.32 4.68 11.26
CA GLY A 140 6.25 5.64 11.24
C GLY A 140 4.88 5.11 11.69
N LEU A 141 4.76 3.82 11.99
CA LEU A 141 3.49 3.16 12.28
C LEU A 141 2.83 3.76 13.53
N GLN A 142 1.59 4.21 13.38
CA GLN A 142 0.76 4.78 14.45
C GLN A 142 -0.40 3.86 14.83
N GLU A 143 -0.92 3.10 13.86
CA GLU A 143 -2.02 2.17 14.07
C GLU A 143 -1.69 0.80 13.49
N LEU A 144 -1.89 -0.22 14.30
CA LEU A 144 -1.76 -1.61 13.90
C LEU A 144 -3.02 -2.36 14.30
N GLN A 145 -3.81 -2.76 13.30
CA GLN A 145 -4.98 -3.60 13.51
C GLN A 145 -4.65 -5.06 13.20
N ILE A 146 -4.91 -5.93 14.16
CA ILE A 146 -4.65 -7.37 14.04
C ILE A 146 -5.97 -8.11 14.24
N THR A 147 -6.32 -8.97 13.28
CA THR A 147 -7.50 -9.82 13.37
C THR A 147 -7.10 -11.28 13.54
N PHE A 148 -7.61 -11.88 14.61
CA PHE A 148 -7.48 -13.29 14.96
C PHE A 148 -8.75 -14.03 14.54
N HIS A 149 -8.61 -15.24 14.04
CA HIS A 149 -9.71 -16.13 13.70
C HIS A 149 -9.79 -17.27 14.70
N ASP A 150 -10.98 -17.51 15.22
CA ASP A 150 -11.25 -18.60 16.17
C ASP A 150 -10.90 -20.00 15.62
N ASN A 151 -10.84 -20.14 14.29
CA ASN A 151 -10.61 -21.40 13.62
C ASN A 151 -9.34 -21.38 12.77
N LYS A 152 -8.44 -22.33 13.04
CA LYS A 152 -7.23 -22.53 12.25
C LYS A 152 -7.60 -22.95 10.83
N LEU A 153 -6.99 -22.33 9.81
CA LEU A 153 -7.11 -22.79 8.44
C LEU A 153 -6.07 -23.89 8.18
N ILE A 154 -6.49 -25.01 7.59
CA ILE A 154 -5.61 -26.06 7.06
C ILE A 154 -5.62 -26.00 5.54
N TYR A 155 -4.46 -26.22 4.93
CA TYR A 155 -4.33 -26.25 3.48
C TYR A 155 -4.49 -27.70 2.99
N VAL A 156 -5.58 -27.98 2.27
CA VAL A 156 -5.93 -29.31 1.75
C VAL A 156 -6.35 -29.15 0.30
N ASP A 157 -5.78 -29.96 -0.60
CA ASP A 157 -6.12 -29.99 -2.04
C ASP A 157 -6.13 -28.62 -2.75
N GLY A 158 -5.13 -27.79 -2.44
CA GLY A 158 -4.99 -26.47 -3.08
C GLY A 158 -5.93 -25.38 -2.53
N LYS A 159 -6.63 -25.66 -1.43
CA LYS A 159 -7.57 -24.73 -0.79
C LYS A 159 -7.33 -24.66 0.71
N TYR A 160 -7.52 -23.46 1.27
CA TYR A 160 -7.61 -23.28 2.72
C TYR A 160 -9.02 -23.64 3.16
N ILE A 161 -9.15 -24.63 4.04
CA ILE A 161 -10.40 -25.01 4.69
C ILE A 161 -10.28 -24.77 6.20
N VAL A 162 -11.39 -24.49 6.86
CA VAL A 162 -11.42 -24.47 8.33
C VAL A 162 -11.05 -25.86 8.83
N ALA A 163 -10.04 -25.93 9.71
CA ALA A 163 -9.74 -27.17 10.41
C ALA A 163 -11.02 -27.60 11.13
N PRO A 164 -11.58 -28.79 10.84
CA PRO A 164 -12.70 -29.29 11.61
C PRO A 164 -12.27 -29.29 13.07
N ASP A 165 -13.09 -28.67 13.93
CA ASP A 165 -12.84 -28.39 15.36
C ASP A 165 -11.78 -29.33 15.94
N LEU A 166 -10.52 -28.87 15.92
CA LEU A 166 -9.52 -29.41 16.83
C LEU A 166 -9.96 -28.90 18.19
N GLN A 167 -10.90 -29.65 18.80
CA GLN A 167 -11.53 -29.37 20.06
C GLN A 167 -10.46 -28.83 21.02
N ARG A 168 -10.69 -27.59 21.47
CA ARG A 168 -9.93 -26.93 22.54
C ARG A 168 -9.60 -27.96 23.62
N ARG A 169 -8.33 -28.34 23.70
CA ARG A 169 -7.72 -29.00 24.87
C ARG A 169 -6.68 -28.05 25.42
#